data_AF-A0A0P1EPT6-F1
#
_entry.id   AF-A0A0P1EPT6-F1
#
_cell.length_a   1.000
_cell.length_b   1.000
_cell.length_c   1.000
_cell.angle_alpha   90.00
_cell.angle_beta   90.00
_cell.angle_gamma   90.00
#
_symmetry.space_group_name_H-M   'P 1'
#
loop_
_entity.id
_entity.type
_entity.pdbx_description
1 polymer ?
#
loop_
_entity_poly.entity_id
_entity_poly.type
_entity_poly.pdbx_seq_one_letter_code
_entity_poly.pdbx_strand_id
1 'polypeptide(L)'
;MFIILIAHTPGNWLTLWIPARFGFSDATETFVFCSGMASAIAFGATFDRAGWLLGTARVLFRVWQVYWAHIGLFFATLAVTIYMTELDVTTRNYWGQLNLWALFAESEKWSNPNVLLSFMTLRWVPNYFDILPMYMVVLLMMPVIIALKNVHVALAMAASVALWFCTQIWDFGFSAEPWSDRQWFFNPFGWQLIFFTGFALMAGWLPKPPVHRGLIVIAVAVVLVTLPFAYFRIIGVSPEIQAWRSDWAVLINKSDFGALRYVHFLATAYLAWVAVGERGVRILPPQQAGFLARVWTVMLAIIMKVGQQSLAVFTASMLIARVLGMILDVIGRTPWTMLWVNLLGATLIVAVAYGAGWFKTHPWKVKKAKEVQHASA
;
A
#
# COMPACT_ATOMS: atom_id res chain seq x y z
N MET A 1 3.25 4.29 5.04
CA MET A 1 4.08 5.29 4.31
C MET A 1 5.52 5.25 4.78
N PHE A 2 5.85 5.61 6.03
CA PHE A 2 7.23 5.50 6.54
C PHE A 2 7.85 4.12 6.34
N ILE A 3 7.11 3.06 6.67
CA ILE A 3 7.55 1.66 6.44
C ILE A 3 7.79 1.36 4.95
N ILE A 4 6.97 1.93 4.06
CA ILE A 4 7.13 1.74 2.60
C ILE A 4 8.43 2.36 2.15
N LEU A 5 8.73 3.60 2.58
CA LEU A 5 9.99 4.27 2.28
C LEU A 5 11.19 3.43 2.74
N ILE A 6 11.19 2.99 4.01
CA ILE A 6 12.24 2.13 4.58
C ILE A 6 12.44 0.88 3.71
N ALA A 7 11.34 0.18 3.39
CA ALA A 7 11.36 -1.07 2.65
C ALA A 7 11.85 -0.92 1.19
N HIS A 8 11.64 0.24 0.58
CA HIS A 8 11.99 0.49 -0.82
C HIS A 8 13.34 1.17 -0.99
N THR A 9 13.94 1.73 0.07
CA THR A 9 15.33 2.20 0.05
C THR A 9 16.26 0.98 -0.09
N PRO A 10 16.94 0.78 -1.23
CA PRO A 10 17.75 -0.41 -1.47
C PRO A 10 18.84 -0.58 -0.43
N GLY A 11 19.06 -1.83 0.00
CA GLY A 11 20.11 -2.20 0.95
C GLY A 11 20.02 -1.55 2.34
N ASN A 12 18.83 -1.09 2.74
CA ASN A 12 18.56 -0.50 4.05
C ASN A 12 18.37 -1.58 5.12
N TRP A 13 19.22 -1.59 6.16
CA TRP A 13 19.15 -2.61 7.22
C TRP A 13 17.88 -2.49 8.08
N LEU A 14 17.26 -1.30 8.17
CA LEU A 14 15.99 -1.12 8.88
C LEU A 14 14.86 -1.94 8.26
N THR A 15 14.98 -2.35 7.00
CA THR A 15 14.06 -3.30 6.34
C THR A 15 14.07 -4.68 7.00
N LEU A 16 15.05 -4.99 7.86
CA LEU A 16 15.04 -6.21 8.68
C LEU A 16 14.15 -6.10 9.92
N TRP A 17 13.65 -4.90 10.25
CA TRP A 17 12.91 -4.59 11.48
C TRP A 17 11.50 -4.06 11.23
N ILE A 18 11.05 -4.04 9.98
CA ILE A 18 9.67 -3.72 9.64
C ILE A 18 8.76 -4.94 9.88
N PRO A 19 7.43 -4.75 10.06
CA PRO A 19 6.49 -5.86 10.31
C PRO A 19 6.57 -7.01 9.29
N ALA A 20 6.97 -6.70 8.05
CA ALA A 20 7.18 -7.67 6.96
C ALA A 20 8.15 -8.82 7.27
N ARG A 21 8.94 -8.71 8.33
CA ARG A 21 9.96 -9.71 8.71
C ARG A 21 9.51 -10.67 9.79
N PHE A 22 8.36 -10.42 10.40
CA PHE A 22 7.90 -11.13 11.59
C PHE A 22 6.60 -11.90 11.36
N GLY A 23 6.36 -12.37 10.13
CA GLY A 23 5.19 -13.18 9.78
C GLY A 23 4.91 -13.19 8.28
N PHE A 24 3.78 -13.79 7.88
CA PHE A 24 3.46 -13.96 6.45
C PHE A 24 2.97 -12.69 5.76
N SER A 25 2.28 -11.79 6.48
CA SER A 25 1.81 -10.51 5.93
C SER A 25 2.82 -9.39 6.17
N ASP A 26 2.79 -8.37 5.32
CA ASP A 26 3.68 -7.23 5.38
C ASP A 26 2.95 -5.88 5.27
N ALA A 27 3.71 -4.83 4.93
CA ALA A 27 3.17 -3.49 4.82
C ALA A 27 2.13 -3.35 3.69
N THR A 28 2.17 -4.23 2.68
CA THR A 28 1.20 -4.26 1.59
C THR A 28 -0.20 -4.57 2.11
N GLU A 29 -0.38 -5.61 2.92
CA GLU A 29 -1.68 -5.96 3.50
C GLU A 29 -2.27 -4.81 4.33
N THR A 30 -1.42 -4.20 5.17
CA THR A 30 -1.82 -3.01 5.94
C THR A 30 -2.25 -1.87 5.03
N PHE A 31 -1.52 -1.63 3.94
CA PHE A 31 -1.84 -0.57 2.97
C PHE A 31 -3.16 -0.83 2.24
N VAL A 32 -3.40 -2.05 1.76
CA VAL A 32 -4.60 -2.42 1.00
C VAL A 32 -5.83 -2.43 1.92
N PHE A 33 -5.71 -2.99 3.13
CA PHE A 33 -6.78 -2.97 4.14
C PHE A 33 -7.18 -1.55 4.52
N CYS A 34 -6.20 -0.68 4.82
CA CYS A 34 -6.45 0.73 5.12
C CYS A 34 -7.02 1.49 3.91
N SER A 35 -6.63 1.12 2.69
CA SER A 35 -7.23 1.68 1.47
C SER A 35 -8.69 1.27 1.33
N GLY A 36 -9.06 0.05 1.72
CA GLY A 36 -10.45 -0.42 1.82
C GLY A 36 -11.26 0.41 2.82
N MET A 37 -10.73 0.58 4.04
CA MET A 37 -11.35 1.41 5.06
C MET A 37 -11.53 2.87 4.61
N ALA A 38 -10.48 3.48 4.05
CA ALA A 38 -10.55 4.84 3.52
C ALA A 38 -11.55 4.96 2.35
N SER A 39 -11.66 3.93 1.52
CA SER A 39 -12.63 3.88 0.43
C SER A 39 -14.07 3.80 0.92
N ALA A 40 -14.34 3.05 1.99
CA ALA A 40 -15.66 3.04 2.61
C ALA A 40 -16.08 4.44 3.07
N ILE A 41 -15.17 5.17 3.71
CA ILE A 41 -15.42 6.56 4.15
C ILE A 41 -15.60 7.50 2.94
N ALA A 42 -14.75 7.35 1.93
CA ALA A 42 -14.75 8.24 0.77
C ALA A 42 -15.98 8.00 -0.12
N PHE A 43 -16.28 6.76 -0.49
CA PHE A 43 -17.27 6.43 -1.51
C PHE A 43 -18.58 5.88 -0.95
N GLY A 44 -18.57 5.16 0.18
CA GLY A 44 -19.77 4.53 0.74
C GLY A 44 -20.93 5.52 0.92
N ALA A 45 -20.65 6.67 1.55
CA ALA A 45 -21.64 7.73 1.72
C ALA A 45 -22.16 8.33 0.39
N THR A 46 -21.39 8.27 -0.69
CA THR A 46 -21.85 8.73 -2.02
C THR A 46 -22.81 7.73 -2.66
N PHE A 47 -22.52 6.44 -2.57
CA PHE A 47 -23.45 5.42 -3.06
C PHE A 47 -24.79 5.49 -2.31
N ASP A 48 -24.77 5.73 -1.00
CA ASP A 48 -25.98 5.85 -0.20
C ASP A 48 -26.76 7.15 -0.48
N ARG A 49 -26.08 8.30 -0.64
CA ARG A 49 -26.74 9.63 -0.76
C ARG A 49 -27.03 10.07 -2.19
N ALA A 50 -26.17 9.71 -3.14
CA ALA A 50 -26.21 10.19 -4.52
C ALA A 50 -26.55 9.07 -5.53
N GLY A 51 -26.79 7.85 -5.03
CA GLY A 51 -27.15 6.69 -5.84
C GLY A 51 -25.96 6.02 -6.53
N TRP A 52 -26.25 4.87 -7.14
CA TRP A 52 -25.22 4.00 -7.72
C TRP A 52 -24.45 4.66 -8.85
N LEU A 53 -25.12 5.37 -9.76
CA LEU A 53 -24.48 5.98 -10.92
C LEU A 53 -23.43 7.05 -10.54
N LEU A 54 -23.79 7.97 -9.65
CA LEU A 54 -22.85 9.02 -9.18
C LEU A 54 -21.75 8.43 -8.28
N GLY A 55 -22.06 7.39 -7.51
CA GLY A 55 -21.06 6.61 -6.80
C GLY A 55 -20.01 6.02 -7.76
N THR A 56 -20.48 5.35 -8.82
CA THR A 56 -19.63 4.78 -9.88
C THR A 56 -18.80 5.87 -10.58
N ALA A 57 -19.40 7.00 -10.96
CA ALA A 57 -18.67 8.10 -11.57
C ALA A 57 -17.55 8.64 -10.66
N ARG A 58 -17.82 8.74 -9.35
CA ARG A 58 -16.81 9.17 -8.36
C ARG A 58 -15.68 8.14 -8.22
N VAL A 59 -15.98 6.85 -8.29
CA VAL A 59 -14.99 5.77 -8.32
C VAL A 59 -14.13 5.86 -9.59
N LEU A 60 -14.75 6.03 -10.76
CA LEU A 60 -14.03 6.18 -12.03
C LEU A 60 -13.11 7.41 -12.02
N PHE A 61 -13.57 8.53 -11.47
CA PHE A 61 -12.71 9.70 -11.30
C PHE A 61 -11.52 9.41 -10.37
N ARG A 62 -11.70 8.59 -9.33
CA ARG A 62 -10.58 8.16 -8.49
C ARG A 62 -9.61 7.24 -9.24
N VAL A 63 -10.12 6.30 -10.03
CA VAL A 63 -9.30 5.41 -10.86
C VAL A 63 -8.46 6.24 -11.83
N TRP A 64 -9.06 7.26 -12.48
CA TRP A 64 -8.35 8.21 -13.33
C TRP A 64 -7.19 8.92 -12.61
N GLN A 65 -7.41 9.38 -11.38
CA GLN A 65 -6.34 10.01 -10.59
C GLN A 65 -5.19 9.05 -10.27
N VAL A 66 -5.52 7.79 -9.93
CA VAL A 66 -4.52 6.76 -9.62
C VAL A 66 -3.75 6.37 -10.88
N TYR A 67 -4.43 6.26 -12.03
CA TYR A 67 -3.83 5.97 -13.32
C TYR A 67 -2.75 6.99 -13.67
N TRP A 68 -3.07 8.30 -13.63
CA TRP A 68 -2.08 9.33 -13.92
C TRP A 68 -0.98 9.43 -12.85
N ALA A 69 -1.28 9.13 -11.59
CA ALA A 69 -0.26 9.02 -10.56
C ALA A 69 0.71 7.84 -10.81
N HIS A 70 0.21 6.71 -11.30
CA HIS A 70 1.03 5.55 -11.70
C HIS A 70 1.92 5.90 -12.90
N ILE A 71 1.36 6.52 -13.93
CA ILE A 71 2.07 6.96 -15.14
C ILE A 71 3.17 7.96 -14.76
N GLY A 72 2.82 9.01 -14.00
CA GLY A 72 3.77 10.02 -13.55
C GLY A 72 4.87 9.46 -12.66
N LEU A 73 4.53 8.53 -11.75
CA LEU A 73 5.51 7.84 -10.92
C LEU A 73 6.50 7.04 -11.76
N PHE A 74 6.02 6.30 -12.76
CA PHE A 74 6.87 5.52 -13.65
C PHE A 74 7.86 6.42 -14.40
N PHE A 75 7.37 7.44 -15.12
CA PHE A 75 8.23 8.31 -15.92
C PHE A 75 9.18 9.15 -15.06
N ALA A 76 8.74 9.64 -13.89
CA ALA A 76 9.63 10.34 -12.97
C ALA A 76 10.74 9.43 -12.42
N THR A 77 10.39 8.19 -12.05
CA THR A 77 11.38 7.21 -11.56
C THR A 77 12.33 6.80 -12.67
N LEU A 78 11.81 6.55 -13.88
CA LEU A 78 12.59 6.25 -15.06
C LEU A 78 13.62 7.35 -15.32
N ALA A 79 13.17 8.60 -15.48
CA ALA A 79 14.06 9.74 -15.72
C ALA A 79 15.15 9.90 -14.65
N VAL A 80 14.77 9.81 -13.37
CA VAL A 80 15.72 9.89 -12.25
C VAL A 80 16.73 8.74 -12.29
N THR A 81 16.30 7.51 -12.55
CA THR A 81 17.21 6.36 -12.59
C THR A 81 18.12 6.32 -13.81
N ILE A 82 17.70 6.85 -14.96
CA ILE A 82 18.58 7.09 -16.11
C ILE A 82 19.66 8.09 -15.72
N TYR A 83 19.26 9.28 -15.26
CA TYR A 83 20.18 10.33 -14.84
C TYR A 83 21.20 9.82 -13.79
N MET A 84 20.73 9.11 -12.78
CA MET A 84 21.58 8.52 -11.75
C MET A 84 22.58 7.49 -12.30
N THR A 85 22.23 6.78 -13.37
CA THR A 85 23.13 5.82 -14.03
C THR A 85 24.18 6.53 -14.88
N GLU A 86 23.80 7.63 -15.55
CA GLU A 86 24.70 8.42 -16.40
C GLU A 86 25.65 9.33 -15.61
N LEU A 87 25.34 9.64 -14.36
CA LEU A 87 26.19 10.44 -13.49
C LEU A 87 27.58 9.82 -13.25
N ASP A 88 27.74 8.52 -13.49
CA ASP A 88 28.99 7.75 -13.31
C ASP A 88 29.66 7.91 -11.92
N VAL A 89 28.89 8.36 -10.92
CA VAL A 89 29.34 8.46 -9.51
C VAL A 89 29.37 7.08 -8.86
N THR A 90 28.66 6.09 -9.42
CA THR A 90 28.66 4.70 -8.97
C THR A 90 28.69 3.77 -10.18
N THR A 91 29.23 2.56 -10.02
CA THR A 91 29.26 1.52 -11.08
C THR A 91 27.92 0.81 -11.29
N ARG A 92 26.82 1.33 -10.74
CA ARG A 92 25.51 0.67 -10.70
C ARG A 92 24.61 1.17 -11.83
N ASN A 93 23.94 0.24 -12.50
CA ASN A 93 22.83 0.54 -13.39
C ASN A 93 21.51 0.61 -12.58
N TYR A 94 21.00 1.82 -12.34
CA TYR A 94 19.85 2.05 -11.46
C TYR A 94 18.50 1.73 -12.10
N TRP A 95 18.35 1.93 -13.40
CA TRP A 95 17.12 1.56 -14.12
C TRP A 95 17.08 0.04 -14.39
N GLY A 96 18.23 -0.60 -14.61
CA GLY A 96 18.37 -2.05 -14.74
C GLY A 96 18.05 -2.79 -13.44
N GLN A 97 18.37 -2.20 -12.28
CA GLN A 97 17.91 -2.71 -10.96
C GLN A 97 16.40 -2.73 -10.80
N LEU A 98 15.66 -1.91 -11.56
CA LEU A 98 14.20 -1.90 -11.60
C LEU A 98 13.64 -2.84 -12.68
N ASN A 99 14.49 -3.63 -13.34
CA ASN A 99 14.15 -4.53 -14.43
C ASN A 99 13.48 -3.81 -15.63
N LEU A 100 13.98 -2.64 -16.00
CA LEU A 100 13.43 -1.81 -17.10
C LEU A 100 14.11 -2.08 -18.45
N TRP A 101 14.75 -3.24 -18.61
CA TRP A 101 15.53 -3.61 -19.81
C TRP A 101 14.75 -3.53 -21.11
N ALA A 102 13.46 -3.91 -21.09
CA ALA A 102 12.60 -3.88 -22.27
C ALA A 102 12.37 -2.47 -22.87
N LEU A 103 12.74 -1.39 -22.16
CA LEU A 103 12.69 -0.03 -22.70
C LEU A 103 13.92 0.36 -23.52
N PHE A 104 15.07 -0.28 -23.28
CA PHE A 104 16.37 0.22 -23.75
C PHE A 104 17.16 -0.77 -24.60
N ALA A 105 16.92 -2.07 -24.40
CA ALA A 105 17.60 -3.12 -25.12
C ALA A 105 16.57 -4.03 -25.78
N GLU A 106 16.81 -4.43 -27.02
CA GLU A 106 16.15 -5.59 -27.59
C GLU A 106 16.90 -6.86 -27.16
N SER A 107 16.18 -7.96 -27.00
CA SER A 107 16.79 -9.27 -26.78
C SER A 107 15.90 -10.38 -27.28
N GLU A 108 16.43 -11.59 -27.37
CA GLU A 108 15.64 -12.79 -27.65
C GLU A 108 14.51 -13.02 -26.62
N LYS A 109 14.66 -12.50 -25.39
CA LYS A 109 13.67 -12.65 -24.31
C LYS A 109 12.56 -11.61 -24.34
N TRP A 110 12.78 -10.47 -25.01
CA TRP A 110 11.78 -9.41 -25.09
C TRP A 110 11.90 -8.69 -26.43
N SER A 111 10.87 -8.86 -27.27
CA SER A 111 10.65 -8.10 -28.48
C SER A 111 9.26 -7.48 -28.39
N ASN A 112 9.20 -6.20 -28.06
CA ASN A 112 7.94 -5.46 -28.04
C ASN A 112 8.17 -4.01 -28.49
N PRO A 113 8.04 -3.72 -29.80
CA PRO A 113 8.19 -2.35 -30.31
C PRO A 113 7.15 -1.38 -29.71
N ASN A 114 6.10 -1.90 -29.08
CA ASN A 114 5.01 -1.16 -28.46
C ASN A 114 5.09 -1.17 -26.92
N VAL A 115 6.30 -1.24 -26.34
CA VAL A 115 6.49 -1.33 -24.88
C VAL A 115 5.84 -0.16 -24.12
N LEU A 116 5.94 1.07 -24.63
CA LEU A 116 5.30 2.24 -24.02
C LEU A 116 3.77 2.14 -24.10
N LEU A 117 3.22 1.73 -25.25
CA LEU A 117 1.79 1.51 -25.35
C LEU A 117 1.33 0.37 -24.42
N SER A 118 2.14 -0.68 -24.27
CA SER A 118 1.88 -1.78 -23.35
C SER A 118 1.85 -1.30 -21.90
N PHE A 119 2.75 -0.39 -21.52
CA PHE A 119 2.71 0.28 -20.21
C PHE A 119 1.45 1.13 -20.03
N MET A 120 1.16 2.02 -20.98
CA MET A 120 -0.01 2.91 -20.94
C MET A 120 -1.33 2.13 -20.88
N THR A 121 -1.37 0.92 -21.45
CA THR A 121 -2.54 0.02 -21.44
C THR A 121 -2.52 -1.01 -20.31
N LEU A 122 -1.56 -0.92 -19.38
CA LEU A 122 -1.36 -1.85 -18.26
C LEU A 122 -1.12 -3.32 -18.69
N ARG A 123 -0.76 -3.56 -19.95
CA ARG A 123 -0.31 -4.88 -20.44
C ARG A 123 1.14 -5.17 -20.07
N TRP A 124 1.93 -4.13 -19.84
CA TRP A 124 3.24 -4.25 -19.23
C TRP A 124 3.25 -3.52 -17.89
N VAL A 125 3.45 -4.26 -16.81
CA VAL A 125 3.53 -3.72 -15.46
C VAL A 125 4.83 -4.17 -14.80
N PRO A 126 5.83 -3.27 -14.65
CA PRO A 126 7.04 -3.60 -13.93
C PRO A 126 6.77 -3.75 -12.43
N ASN A 127 7.42 -4.73 -11.78
CA ASN A 127 7.17 -5.11 -10.38
C ASN A 127 7.20 -3.95 -9.39
N TYR A 128 8.06 -2.95 -9.62
CA TYR A 128 8.18 -1.78 -8.74
C TYR A 128 6.92 -0.91 -8.69
N PHE A 129 6.07 -0.96 -9.72
CA PHE A 129 4.91 -0.07 -9.88
C PHE A 129 3.56 -0.78 -9.78
N ASP A 130 3.57 -2.09 -9.52
CA ASP A 130 2.43 -3.00 -9.72
C ASP A 130 1.27 -2.85 -8.71
N ILE A 131 1.52 -2.24 -7.55
CA ILE A 131 0.48 -2.07 -6.53
C ILE A 131 -0.63 -1.07 -6.94
N LEU A 132 -0.31 -0.06 -7.76
CA LEU A 132 -1.28 0.94 -8.21
C LEU A 132 -2.23 0.37 -9.29
N PRO A 133 -1.76 -0.36 -10.32
CA PRO A 133 -2.62 -1.12 -11.22
C PRO A 133 -3.58 -2.04 -10.50
N MET A 134 -3.09 -2.86 -9.55
CA MET A 134 -3.96 -3.70 -8.73
C MET A 134 -5.04 -2.87 -8.02
N TYR A 135 -4.67 -1.76 -7.38
CA TYR A 135 -5.62 -0.89 -6.69
C TYR A 135 -6.69 -0.30 -7.62
N MET A 136 -6.35 0.06 -8.86
CA MET A 136 -7.32 0.53 -9.85
C MET A 136 -8.37 -0.52 -10.16
N VAL A 137 -7.96 -1.77 -10.38
CA VAL A 137 -8.88 -2.88 -10.66
C VAL A 137 -9.80 -3.14 -9.46
N VAL A 138 -9.23 -3.17 -8.24
CA VAL A 138 -10.04 -3.37 -7.02
C VAL A 138 -11.06 -2.24 -6.83
N LEU A 139 -10.71 -0.98 -7.14
CA LEU A 139 -11.68 0.11 -7.15
C LEU A 139 -12.78 -0.09 -8.20
N LEU A 140 -12.45 -0.57 -9.40
CA LEU A 140 -13.42 -0.86 -10.46
C LEU A 140 -14.40 -1.99 -10.07
N MET A 141 -14.02 -2.88 -9.15
CA MET A 141 -14.92 -3.90 -8.59
C MET A 141 -15.93 -3.32 -7.58
N MET A 142 -15.66 -2.14 -7.01
CA MET A 142 -16.48 -1.57 -5.93
C MET A 142 -17.95 -1.33 -6.32
N PRO A 143 -18.29 -0.75 -7.49
CA PRO A 143 -19.68 -0.60 -7.90
C PRO A 143 -20.43 -1.93 -7.96
N VAL A 144 -19.77 -3.01 -8.40
CA VAL A 144 -20.34 -4.36 -8.46
C VAL A 144 -20.59 -4.89 -7.04
N ILE A 145 -19.60 -4.80 -6.16
CA ILE A 145 -19.74 -5.23 -4.76
C ILE A 145 -20.85 -4.45 -4.03
N ILE A 146 -20.99 -3.16 -4.30
CA ILE A 146 -22.07 -2.34 -3.73
C ILE A 146 -23.44 -2.74 -4.29
N ALA A 147 -23.53 -3.03 -5.59
CA ALA A 147 -24.77 -3.54 -6.17
C ALA A 147 -25.19 -4.88 -5.51
N LEU A 148 -24.23 -5.78 -5.28
CA LEU A 148 -24.48 -7.04 -4.55
C LEU A 148 -24.89 -6.78 -3.10
N LYS A 149 -24.24 -5.83 -2.42
CA LYS A 149 -24.59 -5.45 -1.03
C LYS A 149 -26.01 -4.89 -0.93
N ASN A 150 -26.47 -4.17 -1.95
CA ASN A 150 -27.83 -3.61 -1.98
C ASN A 150 -28.90 -4.71 -2.06
N VAL A 151 -28.54 -5.91 -2.56
CA VAL A 151 -29.38 -7.10 -2.45
C VAL A 151 -29.22 -7.72 -1.07
N HIS A 152 -27.99 -8.08 -0.68
CA HIS A 152 -27.69 -8.62 0.65
C HIS A 152 -26.19 -8.53 0.98
N VAL A 153 -25.84 -8.19 2.23
CA VAL A 153 -24.43 -8.10 2.67
C VAL A 153 -23.69 -9.42 2.46
N ALA A 154 -24.31 -10.55 2.79
CA ALA A 154 -23.68 -11.86 2.59
C ALA A 154 -23.37 -12.16 1.12
N LEU A 155 -24.15 -11.64 0.16
CA LEU A 155 -23.87 -11.84 -1.26
C LEU A 155 -22.60 -11.11 -1.68
N ALA A 156 -22.42 -9.86 -1.24
CA ALA A 156 -21.20 -9.09 -1.48
C ALA A 156 -19.96 -9.79 -0.90
N MET A 157 -20.06 -10.28 0.34
CA MET A 157 -18.95 -10.98 1.00
C MET A 157 -18.67 -12.33 0.35
N ALA A 158 -19.71 -13.11 0.01
CA ALA A 158 -19.56 -14.39 -0.67
C ALA A 158 -18.95 -14.23 -2.06
N ALA A 159 -19.32 -13.19 -2.82
CA ALA A 159 -18.70 -12.90 -4.11
C ALA A 159 -17.21 -12.57 -3.97
N SER A 160 -16.83 -11.77 -2.96
CA SER A 160 -15.42 -11.47 -2.67
C SER A 160 -14.63 -12.74 -2.29
N VAL A 161 -15.19 -13.60 -1.43
CA VAL A 161 -14.54 -14.87 -1.04
C VAL A 161 -14.47 -15.84 -2.21
N ALA A 162 -15.53 -15.97 -3.01
CA ALA A 162 -15.56 -16.84 -4.18
C ALA A 162 -14.52 -16.41 -5.21
N LEU A 163 -14.43 -15.11 -5.52
CA LEU A 163 -13.43 -14.58 -6.45
C LEU A 163 -12.00 -14.82 -5.96
N TRP A 164 -11.75 -14.65 -4.65
CA TRP A 164 -10.47 -15.03 -4.06
C TRP A 164 -10.21 -16.54 -4.19
N PHE A 165 -11.21 -17.39 -3.89
CA PHE A 165 -11.06 -18.83 -3.99
C PHE A 165 -10.74 -19.31 -5.42
N CYS A 166 -11.32 -18.66 -6.44
CA CYS A 166 -10.97 -18.90 -7.85
C CYS A 166 -9.46 -18.73 -8.11
N THR A 167 -8.82 -17.73 -7.53
CA THR A 167 -7.37 -17.50 -7.68
C THR A 167 -6.50 -18.52 -6.96
N GLN A 168 -7.05 -19.26 -5.98
CA GLN A 168 -6.28 -20.27 -5.26
C GLN A 168 -6.25 -21.62 -6.00
N ILE A 169 -7.22 -21.85 -6.89
CA ILE A 169 -7.40 -23.13 -7.62
C ILE A 169 -6.93 -23.00 -9.06
N TRP A 170 -7.24 -21.88 -9.71
CA TRP A 170 -6.93 -21.65 -11.11
C TRP A 170 -5.84 -20.60 -11.26
N ASP A 171 -5.09 -20.74 -12.34
CA ASP A 171 -4.12 -19.73 -12.78
C ASP A 171 -4.87 -18.51 -13.35
N PHE A 172 -5.44 -17.72 -12.45
CA PHE A 172 -6.41 -16.68 -12.75
C PHE A 172 -5.85 -15.29 -12.40
N GLY A 173 -5.13 -14.69 -13.34
CA GLY A 173 -4.53 -13.36 -13.20
C GLY A 173 -4.37 -12.64 -14.54
N PHE A 174 -4.00 -11.36 -14.49
CA PHE A 174 -3.65 -10.60 -15.69
C PHE A 174 -2.20 -10.88 -16.11
N SER A 175 -1.94 -10.97 -17.41
CA SER A 175 -0.57 -10.94 -17.94
C SER A 175 0.08 -9.60 -17.60
N ALA A 176 1.31 -9.65 -17.08
CA ALA A 176 2.11 -8.49 -16.73
C ALA A 176 3.09 -8.06 -17.80
N GLU A 177 3.27 -8.86 -18.85
CA GLU A 177 4.07 -8.50 -20.01
C GLU A 177 3.71 -9.34 -21.26
N PRO A 178 3.77 -8.77 -22.46
CA PRO A 178 3.40 -9.49 -23.70
C PRO A 178 4.37 -10.58 -24.17
N TRP A 179 5.57 -10.68 -23.58
CA TRP A 179 6.64 -11.56 -24.05
C TRP A 179 6.91 -12.76 -23.13
N SER A 180 6.16 -12.92 -22.04
CA SER A 180 6.27 -14.08 -21.15
C SER A 180 4.93 -14.40 -20.49
N ASP A 181 4.85 -15.56 -19.84
CA ASP A 181 3.67 -15.97 -19.05
C ASP A 181 3.63 -15.32 -17.65
N ARG A 182 4.47 -14.31 -17.40
CA ARG A 182 4.48 -13.61 -16.10
C ARG A 182 3.15 -12.89 -15.90
N GLN A 183 2.49 -13.20 -14.78
CA GLN A 183 1.30 -12.49 -14.33
C GLN A 183 1.63 -11.26 -13.48
N TRP A 184 0.62 -10.42 -13.24
CA TRP A 184 0.71 -9.30 -12.29
C TRP A 184 1.15 -9.85 -10.93
N PHE A 185 2.19 -9.24 -10.37
CA PHE A 185 2.71 -9.68 -9.09
C PHE A 185 1.70 -9.45 -7.97
N PHE A 186 0.84 -8.44 -8.05
CA PHE A 186 -0.32 -8.25 -7.19
C PHE A 186 -1.61 -8.58 -7.96
N ASN A 187 -2.07 -9.83 -7.85
CA ASN A 187 -3.30 -10.26 -8.52
C ASN A 187 -4.52 -9.56 -7.90
N PRO A 188 -5.23 -8.66 -8.62
CA PRO A 188 -6.35 -7.93 -8.05
C PRO A 188 -7.52 -8.83 -7.61
N PHE A 189 -7.67 -10.00 -8.20
CA PHE A 189 -8.73 -10.95 -7.85
C PHE A 189 -8.50 -11.62 -6.49
N GLY A 190 -7.23 -11.78 -6.07
CA GLY A 190 -6.88 -12.26 -4.73
C GLY A 190 -6.86 -11.12 -3.72
N TRP A 191 -6.19 -10.01 -4.05
CA TRP A 191 -5.99 -8.87 -3.14
C TRP A 191 -7.27 -8.07 -2.83
N GLN A 192 -8.32 -8.18 -3.65
CA GLN A 192 -9.60 -7.55 -3.34
C GLN A 192 -10.22 -8.08 -2.04
N LEU A 193 -9.91 -9.31 -1.60
CA LEU A 193 -10.45 -9.88 -0.35
C LEU A 193 -10.13 -9.00 0.85
N ILE A 194 -8.85 -8.67 1.05
CA ILE A 194 -8.40 -7.84 2.17
C ILE A 194 -8.88 -6.39 2.04
N PHE A 195 -8.98 -5.87 0.82
CA PHE A 195 -9.55 -4.56 0.55
C PHE A 195 -11.02 -4.50 1.00
N PHE A 196 -11.87 -5.44 0.53
CA PHE A 196 -13.29 -5.46 0.88
C PHE A 196 -13.54 -5.89 2.32
N THR A 197 -12.62 -6.63 2.94
CA THR A 197 -12.66 -6.86 4.40
C THR A 197 -12.54 -5.55 5.17
N GLY A 198 -11.55 -4.70 4.83
CA GLY A 198 -11.40 -3.38 5.43
C GLY A 198 -12.57 -2.45 5.10
N PHE A 199 -13.04 -2.48 3.85
CA PHE A 199 -14.22 -1.73 3.43
C PHE A 199 -15.45 -2.11 4.26
N ALA A 200 -15.76 -3.40 4.37
CA ALA A 200 -16.95 -3.90 5.05
C ALA A 200 -16.94 -3.59 6.56
N LEU A 201 -15.78 -3.70 7.22
CA LEU A 201 -15.62 -3.32 8.62
C LEU A 201 -15.85 -1.81 8.84
N MET A 202 -15.28 -0.96 7.98
CA MET A 202 -15.42 0.49 8.12
C MET A 202 -16.80 1.00 7.69
N ALA A 203 -17.42 0.36 6.71
CA ALA A 203 -18.78 0.65 6.26
C ALA A 203 -19.87 0.14 7.24
N GLY A 204 -19.49 -0.64 8.25
CA GLY A 204 -20.41 -1.22 9.23
C GLY A 204 -21.24 -2.40 8.69
N TRP A 205 -20.80 -3.03 7.60
CA TRP A 205 -21.44 -4.23 7.05
C TRP A 205 -21.13 -5.46 7.90
N LEU A 206 -19.93 -5.51 8.47
CA LEU A 206 -19.50 -6.54 9.42
C LEU A 206 -19.48 -5.95 10.83
N PRO A 207 -19.86 -6.74 11.85
CA PRO A 207 -19.76 -6.29 13.23
C PRO A 207 -18.30 -6.10 13.63
N LYS A 208 -18.06 -5.19 14.58
CA LYS A 208 -16.74 -5.03 15.19
C LYS A 208 -16.33 -6.35 15.84
N PRO A 209 -15.07 -6.79 15.70
CA PRO A 209 -14.63 -8.03 16.34
C PRO A 209 -14.72 -7.90 17.87
N PRO A 210 -15.18 -8.94 18.60
CA PRO A 210 -15.29 -8.86 20.05
C PRO A 210 -13.92 -8.77 20.71
N VAL A 211 -13.80 -8.01 21.81
CA VAL A 211 -12.59 -7.97 22.63
C VAL A 211 -12.69 -9.08 23.68
N HIS A 212 -12.24 -10.28 23.33
CA HIS A 212 -12.31 -11.47 24.19
C HIS A 212 -10.91 -12.06 24.40
N ARG A 213 -10.59 -12.48 25.64
CA ARG A 213 -9.28 -13.03 26.00
C ARG A 213 -8.86 -14.19 25.11
N GLY A 214 -9.77 -15.11 24.81
CA GLY A 214 -9.50 -16.24 23.91
C GLY A 214 -9.13 -15.81 22.50
N LEU A 215 -9.78 -14.79 21.93
CA LEU A 215 -9.47 -14.31 20.58
C LEU A 215 -8.10 -13.58 20.56
N ILE A 216 -7.77 -12.86 21.63
CA ILE A 216 -6.43 -12.27 21.81
C ILE A 216 -5.36 -13.36 21.87
N VAL A 217 -5.57 -14.42 22.65
CA VAL A 217 -4.63 -15.55 22.75
C VAL A 217 -4.45 -16.24 21.39
N ILE A 218 -5.54 -16.49 20.66
CA ILE A 218 -5.48 -17.08 19.31
C ILE A 218 -4.69 -16.17 18.37
N ALA A 219 -4.96 -14.86 18.36
CA ALA A 219 -4.26 -13.93 17.49
C ALA A 219 -2.76 -13.85 17.83
N VAL A 220 -2.39 -13.83 19.12
CA VAL A 220 -1.00 -13.91 19.57
C VAL A 220 -0.36 -15.22 19.11
N ALA A 221 -1.05 -16.35 19.29
CA ALA A 221 -0.56 -17.66 18.87
C ALA A 221 -0.31 -17.69 17.35
N VAL A 222 -1.23 -17.17 16.53
CA VAL A 222 -1.04 -17.06 15.08
C VAL A 222 0.23 -16.27 14.75
N VAL A 223 0.44 -15.09 15.35
CA VAL A 223 1.63 -14.27 15.09
C VAL A 223 2.91 -15.03 15.49
N LEU A 224 2.94 -15.63 16.68
CA LEU A 224 4.13 -16.32 17.18
C LEU A 224 4.44 -17.61 16.40
N VAL A 225 3.42 -18.42 16.08
CA VAL A 225 3.58 -19.69 15.36
C VAL A 225 4.05 -19.47 13.92
N THR A 226 3.65 -18.36 13.27
CA THR A 226 4.09 -18.08 11.90
C THR A 226 5.53 -17.57 11.80
N LEU A 227 6.13 -17.11 12.91
CA LEU A 227 7.44 -16.45 12.91
C LEU A 227 8.58 -17.37 12.42
N PRO A 228 8.71 -18.63 12.86
CA PRO A 228 9.73 -19.56 12.33
C PRO A 228 9.60 -19.79 10.82
N PHE A 229 8.37 -19.81 10.31
CA PHE A 229 8.08 -20.05 8.90
C PHE A 229 8.24 -18.80 8.03
N ALA A 230 8.37 -17.60 8.62
CA ALA A 230 8.47 -16.34 7.88
C ALA A 230 9.84 -15.66 8.03
N TYR A 231 10.57 -15.93 9.12
CA TYR A 231 11.81 -15.25 9.41
C TYR A 231 12.99 -15.83 8.61
N PHE A 232 13.59 -15.00 7.76
CA PHE A 232 14.60 -15.43 6.78
C PHE A 232 15.81 -16.17 7.39
N ARG A 233 16.24 -15.84 8.62
CA ARG A 233 17.37 -16.53 9.25
C ARG A 233 17.03 -17.96 9.65
N ILE A 234 15.78 -18.20 10.06
CA ILE A 234 15.30 -19.54 10.40
C ILE A 234 15.10 -20.34 9.12
N ILE A 235 14.46 -19.75 8.11
CA ILE A 235 14.30 -20.37 6.79
C ILE A 235 15.65 -20.77 6.21
N GLY A 236 16.67 -19.90 6.31
CA GLY A 236 17.99 -20.15 5.74
C GLY A 236 18.79 -21.28 6.39
N VAL A 237 18.40 -21.77 7.57
CA VAL A 237 19.15 -22.80 8.31
C VAL A 237 18.38 -24.09 8.58
N SER A 238 17.05 -24.12 8.43
CA SER A 238 16.22 -25.31 8.64
C SER A 238 15.68 -25.85 7.30
N PRO A 239 16.20 -27.00 6.82
CA PRO A 239 15.65 -27.68 5.65
C PRO A 239 14.18 -28.08 5.80
N GLU A 240 13.74 -28.44 7.00
CA GLU A 240 12.36 -28.83 7.30
C GLU A 240 11.39 -27.67 7.07
N ILE A 241 11.79 -26.46 7.48
CA ILE A 241 11.00 -25.25 7.26
C ILE A 241 10.98 -24.88 5.77
N GLN A 242 12.09 -25.08 5.05
CA GLN A 242 12.12 -24.88 3.59
C GLN A 242 11.18 -25.86 2.88
N ALA A 243 11.22 -27.15 3.24
CA ALA A 243 10.34 -28.18 2.69
C ALA A 243 8.86 -27.83 2.95
N TRP A 244 8.51 -27.51 4.20
CA TRP A 244 7.15 -27.07 4.53
C TRP A 244 6.72 -25.86 3.71
N ARG A 245 7.57 -24.84 3.56
CA ARG A 245 7.23 -23.65 2.76
C ARG A 245 7.02 -23.97 1.28
N SER A 246 7.75 -24.95 0.75
CA SER A 246 7.58 -25.44 -0.62
C SER A 246 6.24 -26.16 -0.77
N ASP A 247 5.94 -27.11 0.13
CA ASP A 247 4.71 -27.91 0.09
C ASP A 247 3.45 -27.04 0.27
N TRP A 248 3.56 -25.98 1.07
CA TRP A 248 2.47 -25.06 1.39
C TRP A 248 2.59 -23.71 0.69
N ALA A 249 3.32 -23.63 -0.42
CA ALA A 249 3.62 -22.39 -1.13
C ALA A 249 2.34 -21.60 -1.50
N VAL A 250 1.27 -22.29 -1.90
CA VAL A 250 -0.03 -21.68 -2.24
C VAL A 250 -0.60 -20.89 -1.05
N LEU A 251 -0.50 -21.42 0.17
CA LEU A 251 -1.05 -20.77 1.36
C LEU A 251 -0.31 -19.49 1.77
N ILE A 252 0.95 -19.37 1.37
CA ILE A 252 1.84 -18.24 1.71
C ILE A 252 2.14 -17.35 0.50
N ASN A 253 1.59 -17.67 -0.67
CA ASN A 253 1.81 -16.98 -1.94
C ASN A 253 1.41 -15.51 -1.81
N LYS A 254 2.30 -14.61 -2.21
CA LYS A 254 2.05 -13.16 -2.13
C LYS A 254 1.23 -12.66 -3.32
N SER A 255 1.39 -13.25 -4.49
CA SER A 255 0.76 -12.79 -5.71
C SER A 255 -0.74 -13.00 -5.71
N ASP A 256 -1.18 -14.21 -5.40
CA ASP A 256 -2.60 -14.59 -5.34
C ASP A 256 -3.21 -14.43 -3.95
N PHE A 257 -2.46 -13.82 -3.02
CA PHE A 257 -2.91 -13.51 -1.68
C PHE A 257 -3.34 -14.76 -0.87
N GLY A 258 -2.38 -15.64 -0.61
CA GLY A 258 -2.58 -16.92 0.08
C GLY A 258 -3.23 -16.80 1.46
N ALA A 259 -4.00 -17.83 1.83
CA ALA A 259 -4.85 -17.83 3.02
C ALA A 259 -4.10 -17.54 4.33
N LEU A 260 -2.87 -18.05 4.51
CA LEU A 260 -2.10 -17.82 5.73
C LEU A 260 -1.60 -16.38 5.84
N ARG A 261 -1.44 -15.66 4.72
CA ARG A 261 -1.18 -14.22 4.73
C ARG A 261 -2.39 -13.44 5.25
N TYR A 262 -3.60 -13.81 4.79
CA TYR A 262 -4.84 -13.19 5.25
C TYR A 262 -5.08 -13.43 6.74
N VAL A 263 -4.97 -14.68 7.21
CA VAL A 263 -5.13 -15.03 8.62
C VAL A 263 -4.10 -14.32 9.50
N HIS A 264 -2.83 -14.34 9.11
CA HIS A 264 -1.77 -13.63 9.82
C HIS A 264 -2.03 -12.11 9.88
N PHE A 265 -2.45 -11.51 8.76
CA PHE A 265 -2.81 -10.09 8.74
C PHE A 265 -3.98 -9.78 9.67
N LEU A 266 -5.06 -10.56 9.64
CA LEU A 266 -6.21 -10.34 10.52
C LEU A 266 -5.83 -10.45 12.00
N ALA A 267 -4.96 -11.40 12.36
CA ALA A 267 -4.45 -11.51 13.72
C ALA A 267 -3.67 -10.25 14.14
N THR A 268 -2.73 -9.78 13.32
CA THR A 268 -1.97 -8.55 13.61
C THR A 268 -2.85 -7.30 13.65
N ALA A 269 -3.81 -7.17 12.72
CA ALA A 269 -4.76 -6.06 12.69
C ALA A 269 -5.69 -6.07 13.90
N TYR A 270 -6.16 -7.24 14.33
CA TYR A 270 -6.97 -7.40 15.54
C TYR A 270 -6.19 -7.00 16.79
N LEU A 271 -4.96 -7.49 16.96
CA LEU A 271 -4.11 -7.12 18.09
C LEU A 271 -3.80 -5.62 18.11
N ALA A 272 -3.50 -5.02 16.95
CA ALA A 272 -3.30 -3.59 16.83
C ALA A 272 -4.57 -2.81 17.21
N TRP A 273 -5.73 -3.22 16.72
CA TRP A 273 -7.01 -2.61 17.05
C TRP A 273 -7.35 -2.72 18.55
N VAL A 274 -7.14 -3.89 19.16
CA VAL A 274 -7.31 -4.08 20.62
C VAL A 274 -6.35 -3.19 21.40
N ALA A 275 -5.08 -3.11 21.01
CA ALA A 275 -4.09 -2.27 21.68
C ALA A 275 -4.44 -0.78 21.62
N VAL A 276 -4.87 -0.32 20.43
CA VAL A 276 -5.15 1.08 20.12
C VAL A 276 -6.55 1.51 20.60
N GLY A 277 -7.48 0.56 20.75
CA GLY A 277 -8.85 0.79 21.18
C GLY A 277 -9.73 1.34 20.06
N GLU A 278 -11.04 1.39 20.33
CA GLU A 278 -12.01 1.95 19.38
C GLU A 278 -11.62 3.40 19.00
N ARG A 279 -11.56 3.68 17.70
CA ARG A 279 -11.15 5.00 17.15
C ARG A 279 -9.78 5.51 17.63
N GLY A 280 -8.95 4.64 18.20
CA GLY A 280 -7.63 5.01 18.70
C GLY A 280 -7.60 5.76 20.02
N VAL A 281 -8.64 5.65 20.84
CA VAL A 281 -8.71 6.35 22.13
C VAL A 281 -7.52 6.07 23.06
N ARG A 282 -6.88 4.89 22.99
CA ARG A 282 -5.78 4.51 23.90
C ARG A 282 -4.42 5.07 23.48
N ILE A 283 -4.30 5.58 22.25
CA ILE A 283 -3.07 6.21 21.75
C ILE A 283 -3.17 7.74 21.71
N LEU A 284 -4.31 8.30 22.14
CA LEU A 284 -4.45 9.75 22.26
C LEU A 284 -3.51 10.27 23.36
N PRO A 285 -2.87 11.43 23.14
CA PRO A 285 -2.01 12.04 24.15
C PRO A 285 -2.81 12.30 25.44
N PRO A 286 -2.24 12.04 26.64
CA PRO A 286 -2.88 12.36 27.90
C PRO A 286 -3.23 13.85 27.98
N GLN A 287 -4.37 14.18 28.60
CA GLN A 287 -4.80 15.57 28.80
C GLN A 287 -3.84 16.37 29.69
N GLN A 288 -3.05 15.69 30.53
CA GLN A 288 -2.08 16.30 31.43
C GLN A 288 -0.79 16.64 30.68
N ALA A 289 -0.47 17.94 30.61
CA ALA A 289 0.46 18.55 29.67
C ALA A 289 1.96 18.41 30.04
N GLY A 290 2.43 17.19 30.28
CA GLY A 290 3.88 16.91 30.38
C GLY A 290 4.59 17.10 29.03
N PHE A 291 5.91 17.31 29.06
CA PHE A 291 6.74 17.46 27.85
C PHE A 291 6.56 16.29 26.86
N LEU A 292 6.59 15.05 27.36
CA LEU A 292 6.39 13.85 26.54
C LEU A 292 5.01 13.80 25.86
N ALA A 293 3.95 14.22 26.56
CA ALA A 293 2.60 14.28 26.00
C ALA A 293 2.54 15.28 24.83
N ARG A 294 3.20 16.44 24.95
CA ARG A 294 3.28 17.44 23.87
C ARG A 294 4.05 16.91 22.66
N VAL A 295 5.20 16.26 22.88
CA VAL A 295 5.97 15.62 21.81
C VAL A 295 5.13 14.58 21.10
N TRP A 296 4.42 13.71 21.83
CA TRP A 296 3.55 12.70 21.24
C TRP A 296 2.39 13.30 20.45
N THR A 297 1.75 14.37 20.93
CA THR A 297 0.71 15.10 20.19
C THR A 297 1.21 15.55 18.81
N VAL A 298 2.41 16.13 18.75
CA VAL A 298 3.01 16.58 17.48
C VAL A 298 3.33 15.39 16.58
N MET A 299 3.95 14.34 17.12
CA MET A 299 4.28 13.14 16.35
C MET A 299 3.04 12.46 15.77
N LEU A 300 1.98 12.31 16.58
CA LEU A 300 0.71 11.73 16.13
C LEU A 300 0.08 12.59 15.02
N ALA A 301 0.09 13.91 15.15
CA ALA A 301 -0.41 14.82 14.12
C ALA A 301 0.35 14.66 12.80
N ILE A 302 1.68 14.52 12.85
CA ILE A 302 2.52 14.26 11.67
C ILE A 302 2.16 12.92 11.03
N ILE A 303 2.06 11.85 11.82
CA ILE A 303 1.71 10.51 11.34
C ILE A 303 0.33 10.53 10.66
N MET A 304 -0.67 11.17 11.28
CA MET A 304 -2.00 11.31 10.71
C MET A 304 -1.97 12.12 9.42
N LYS A 305 -1.23 13.25 9.36
CA LYS A 305 -1.12 14.07 8.16
C LYS A 305 -0.52 13.31 6.99
N VAL A 306 0.51 12.52 7.25
CA VAL A 306 1.11 11.60 6.27
C VAL A 306 0.10 10.57 5.78
N GLY A 307 -0.70 9.98 6.67
CA GLY A 307 -1.76 9.03 6.31
C GLY A 307 -2.88 9.65 5.47
N GLN A 308 -3.28 10.89 5.77
CA GLN A 308 -4.33 11.62 5.04
C GLN A 308 -3.94 11.97 3.59
N GLN A 309 -2.64 12.06 3.31
CA GLN A 309 -2.11 12.37 1.97
C GLN A 309 -1.50 11.13 1.30
N SER A 310 -2.12 9.95 1.51
CA SER A 310 -1.56 8.64 1.14
C SER A 310 -1.05 8.54 -0.29
N LEU A 311 -1.81 8.98 -1.31
CA LEU A 311 -1.39 8.86 -2.72
C LEU A 311 -0.14 9.70 -3.02
N ALA A 312 -0.12 10.97 -2.60
CA ALA A 312 1.01 11.87 -2.84
C ALA A 312 2.26 11.43 -2.08
N VAL A 313 2.08 10.98 -0.83
CA VAL A 313 3.20 10.48 -0.04
C VAL A 313 3.70 9.15 -0.57
N PHE A 314 2.82 8.26 -1.05
CA PHE A 314 3.20 6.99 -1.64
C PHE A 314 4.07 7.19 -2.88
N THR A 315 3.62 7.99 -3.85
CA THR A 315 4.38 8.25 -5.07
C THR A 315 5.73 8.91 -4.77
N ALA A 316 5.74 9.90 -3.88
CA ALA A 316 6.99 10.52 -3.43
C ALA A 316 7.92 9.53 -2.74
N SER A 317 7.41 8.66 -1.86
CA SER A 317 8.22 7.66 -1.16
C SER A 317 8.91 6.71 -2.13
N MET A 318 8.20 6.27 -3.18
CA MET A 318 8.75 5.37 -4.20
C MET A 318 9.87 6.03 -5.00
N LEU A 319 9.74 7.30 -5.36
CA LEU A 319 10.80 8.04 -6.06
C LEU A 319 11.99 8.34 -5.14
N ILE A 320 11.71 8.92 -3.95
CA ILE A 320 12.71 9.32 -2.96
C ILE A 320 13.54 8.12 -2.52
N ALA A 321 12.93 6.93 -2.33
CA ALA A 321 13.64 5.71 -1.96
C ALA A 321 14.78 5.35 -2.93
N ARG A 322 14.62 5.61 -4.24
CA ARG A 322 15.68 5.36 -5.24
C ARG A 322 16.83 6.34 -5.09
N VAL A 323 16.52 7.62 -4.91
CA VAL A 323 17.51 8.67 -4.66
C VAL A 323 18.29 8.40 -3.36
N LEU A 324 17.58 8.09 -2.28
CA LEU A 324 18.19 7.71 -1.00
C LEU A 324 19.07 6.46 -1.11
N GLY A 325 18.65 5.49 -1.94
CA GLY A 325 19.46 4.32 -2.28
C GLY A 325 20.80 4.66 -2.90
N MET A 326 20.80 5.58 -3.86
CA MET A 326 22.02 6.06 -4.51
C MET A 326 22.89 6.88 -3.56
N ILE A 327 22.29 7.75 -2.75
CA ILE A 327 23.05 8.48 -1.71
C ILE A 327 23.82 7.50 -0.83
N LEU A 328 23.19 6.39 -0.40
CA LEU A 328 23.86 5.34 0.37
C LEU A 328 24.97 4.61 -0.41
N ASP A 329 24.85 4.48 -1.72
CA ASP A 329 25.90 3.89 -2.55
C ASP A 329 27.13 4.81 -2.65
N VAL A 330 26.95 6.13 -2.55
CA VAL A 330 28.03 7.13 -2.57
C VAL A 330 28.69 7.31 -1.21
N ILE A 331 27.89 7.53 -0.15
CA ILE A 331 28.42 7.85 1.20
C ILE A 331 28.76 6.60 2.01
N GLY A 332 28.52 5.42 1.46
CA GLY A 332 28.71 4.14 2.13
C GLY A 332 27.52 3.71 2.99
N ARG A 333 27.45 2.41 3.23
CA ARG A 333 26.36 1.71 3.91
C ARG A 333 26.78 1.33 5.32
N THR A 334 26.68 2.27 6.25
CA THR A 334 26.93 2.06 7.69
C THR A 334 25.62 2.19 8.48
N PRO A 335 25.54 1.69 9.72
CA PRO A 335 24.37 1.90 10.56
C PRO A 335 23.98 3.38 10.68
N TRP A 336 24.98 4.28 10.79
CA TRP A 336 24.76 5.72 10.91
C TRP A 336 24.27 6.37 9.63
N THR A 337 24.88 6.08 8.48
CA THR A 337 24.43 6.65 7.20
C THR A 337 23.02 6.19 6.87
N MET A 338 22.67 4.94 7.18
CA MET A 338 21.31 4.45 6.98
C MET A 338 20.30 5.11 7.93
N LEU A 339 20.62 5.30 9.22
CA LEU A 339 19.74 6.05 10.13
C LEU A 339 19.49 7.47 9.63
N TRP A 340 20.56 8.18 9.22
CA TRP A 340 20.47 9.51 8.65
C TRP A 340 19.61 9.57 7.38
N VAL A 341 19.83 8.66 6.44
CA VAL A 341 19.08 8.59 5.18
C VAL A 341 17.59 8.31 5.42
N ASN A 342 17.26 7.48 6.41
CA ASN A 342 15.87 7.23 6.79
C ASN A 342 15.22 8.45 7.47
N LEU A 343 15.95 9.17 8.33
CA LEU A 343 15.47 10.42 8.93
C LEU A 343 15.25 11.52 7.88
N LEU A 344 16.19 11.67 6.94
CA LEU A 344 16.05 12.57 5.79
C LEU A 344 14.81 12.19 4.99
N GLY A 345 14.69 10.91 4.63
CA GLY A 345 13.54 10.40 3.90
C GLY A 345 12.21 10.64 4.61
N ALA A 346 12.14 10.37 5.92
CA ALA A 346 10.97 10.65 6.74
C ALA A 346 10.60 12.15 6.73
N THR A 347 11.60 13.03 6.84
CA THR A 347 11.42 14.48 6.79
C THR A 347 10.87 14.92 5.43
N LEU A 348 11.42 14.40 4.33
CA LEU A 348 10.96 14.72 2.98
C LEU A 348 9.50 14.30 2.75
N ILE A 349 9.11 13.10 3.18
CA ILE A 349 7.72 12.66 2.99
C ILE A 349 6.73 13.38 3.91
N VAL A 350 7.18 13.86 5.07
CA VAL A 350 6.40 14.78 5.91
C VAL A 350 6.21 16.11 5.20
N ALA A 351 7.27 16.69 4.63
CA ALA A 351 7.18 17.92 3.84
C ALA A 351 6.20 17.77 2.66
N VAL A 352 6.24 16.64 1.94
CA VAL A 352 5.28 16.32 0.88
C VAL A 352 3.84 16.25 1.42
N ALA A 353 3.62 15.62 2.58
CA ALA A 353 2.28 15.52 3.16
C ALA A 353 1.71 16.90 3.56
N TYR A 354 2.52 17.77 4.17
CA TYR A 354 2.08 19.12 4.51
C TYR A 354 1.90 19.98 3.27
N GLY A 355 2.81 19.92 2.30
CA GLY A 355 2.71 20.63 1.02
C GLY A 355 1.45 20.23 0.25
N ALA A 356 1.22 18.93 0.04
CA ALA A 356 0.00 18.43 -0.63
C ALA A 356 -1.28 18.84 0.13
N GLY A 357 -1.23 18.82 1.46
CA GLY A 357 -2.33 19.29 2.30
C GLY A 357 -2.60 20.79 2.14
N TRP A 358 -1.56 21.61 2.02
CA TRP A 358 -1.64 23.05 1.81
C TRP A 358 -2.17 23.38 0.41
N PHE A 359 -1.68 22.75 -0.65
CA PHE A 359 -2.22 22.95 -2.00
C PHE A 359 -3.71 22.61 -2.11
N LYS A 360 -4.17 21.55 -1.42
CA LYS A 360 -5.59 21.17 -1.37
C LYS A 360 -6.49 22.22 -0.72
N THR A 361 -5.97 23.07 0.17
CA THR A 361 -6.77 24.15 0.77
C THR A 361 -7.00 25.33 -0.17
N HIS A 362 -6.41 25.32 -1.37
CA HIS A 362 -6.46 26.42 -2.33
C HIS A 362 -6.09 27.77 -1.70
N PRO A 363 -4.85 27.92 -1.18
CA PRO A 363 -4.43 29.09 -0.38
C PRO A 363 -4.55 30.42 -1.12
N TRP A 364 -4.57 30.40 -2.46
CA TRP A 364 -4.80 31.57 -3.32
C TRP A 364 -6.27 31.97 -3.46
N LYS A 365 -7.24 31.17 -3.00
CA LYS A 365 -8.64 31.60 -2.93
C LYS A 365 -8.80 32.58 -1.77
N VAL A 366 -8.71 33.87 -2.08
CA VAL A 366 -9.08 34.95 -1.15
C VAL A 366 -10.51 34.67 -0.67
N LYS A 367 -10.68 34.42 0.63
CA LYS A 367 -12.02 34.34 1.22
C LYS A 367 -12.69 35.68 0.95
N LYS A 368 -13.74 35.73 0.12
CA LYS A 368 -14.60 36.92 0.05
C LYS A 368 -15.03 37.23 1.49
N ALA A 369 -14.58 38.36 2.03
CA ALA A 369 -15.11 38.88 3.27
C ALA A 369 -16.64 38.96 3.11
N LYS A 370 -17.37 38.48 4.09
CA LYS A 370 -18.83 38.71 4.17
C LYS A 370 -19.05 40.21 4.43
N GLU A 371 -18.94 41.03 3.40
CA GLU A 371 -19.51 42.37 3.37
C GLU A 371 -20.94 42.25 2.84
N VAL A 372 -21.90 41.92 3.71
CA VAL A 372 -23.29 42.40 3.66
C VAL A 372 -23.89 42.15 5.05
N GLN A 373 -23.82 43.13 5.96
CA GLN A 373 -24.85 43.36 7.00
C GLN A 373 -24.69 44.68 7.80
N HIS A 374 -24.09 45.71 7.22
CA HIS A 374 -24.21 47.09 7.73
C HIS A 374 -24.62 48.06 6.60
N ALA A 375 -25.69 47.71 5.89
CA ALA A 375 -26.43 48.65 5.04
C ALA A 375 -27.91 48.56 5.43
N SER A 376 -28.19 48.95 6.67
CA SER A 376 -29.51 49.36 7.14
C SER A 376 -29.26 50.38 8.26
N ALA A 377 -28.98 51.61 7.83
CA ALA A 377 -29.11 52.82 8.63
C ALA A 377 -30.02 53.76 7.84
#